data_AF-A0A379DB51-F1
#
_entry.id   AF-A0A379DB51-F1
#
_cell.length_a   1.000
_cell.length_b   1.000
_cell.length_c   1.000
_cell.angle_alpha   90.00
_cell.angle_beta   90.00
_cell.angle_gamma   90.00
#
_symmetry.space_group_name_H-M   'P 1'
#
loop_
_entity.id
_entity.type
_entity.pdbx_description
1 polymer ?
#
loop_
_entity_poly.entity_id
_entity_poly.type
_entity_poly.pdbx_seq_one_letter_code
_entity_poly.pdbx_strand_id
1 'polypeptide(L)'
;MFGKKLDVLMKLLNVSNVELAKVVYIDPSYISKFRKGERKLPRNSEFLFDICDYLVSVAIEKNRLNLVKELLACKEEKNLEEISMNMYEWLILKNSVAEIINKLIGDISEENFNTYKIEEHKILDKSIENVETKYYYGSQGNKNCIEDVIKAVLSSKTDSNVYWNLAQSDSSNFEIENYYFKYSELTRELVKNGRDIKLIFSDKDYHIQLIILLYNMLTLFMTRSITPYLCKNKKINTVNTMVVVDGEMTALEFSNYDDLDNRVSILTNEKGIIEYNKGLLDNYIRDSVLLINVVNYEDFENYDNIYSSIYDNEGRYFLIEGYFSFYTLPEETALKIDRENPNLNFWKIYVKARKGFIFMLESKGGIEIFQIQNVQKYNILFSGRVIEYTKEDFKKHILEIIRLLKKYDNYELYGSENLRENVSITINENCGLIIESYNSSNKLIQITDHNLNKQFVKYTFNKIKNARIKGKIEVINYLESLIK
;
A
#
# COMPACT_ATOMS: atom_id res chain seq x y z
N MET A 1 -1.43 6.02 -22.05
CA MET A 1 -0.67 4.84 -21.61
C MET A 1 -1.50 3.57 -21.73
N PHE A 2 -2.68 3.53 -21.10
CA PHE A 2 -3.68 2.49 -21.24
C PHE A 2 -3.85 1.95 -22.68
N GLY A 3 -4.12 2.82 -23.65
CA GLY A 3 -4.39 2.41 -25.04
C GLY A 3 -3.28 1.54 -25.67
N LYS A 4 -2.00 1.88 -25.40
CA LYS A 4 -0.86 1.09 -25.86
C LYS A 4 -0.81 -0.30 -25.19
N LYS A 5 -1.10 -0.36 -23.89
CA LYS A 5 -1.13 -1.60 -23.12
C LYS A 5 -2.28 -2.52 -23.58
N LEU A 6 -3.48 -1.96 -23.78
CA LEU A 6 -4.61 -2.67 -24.35
C LEU A 6 -4.31 -3.18 -25.77
N ASP A 7 -3.67 -2.36 -26.61
CA ASP A 7 -3.26 -2.75 -27.95
C ASP A 7 -2.29 -3.94 -27.97
N VAL A 8 -1.33 -3.98 -27.03
CA VAL A 8 -0.41 -5.12 -26.85
C VAL A 8 -1.18 -6.39 -26.51
N LEU A 9 -2.11 -6.34 -25.54
CA LEU A 9 -2.90 -7.51 -25.16
C LEU A 9 -3.78 -8.00 -26.30
N MET A 10 -4.48 -7.09 -27.00
CA MET A 10 -5.34 -7.47 -28.13
C MET A 10 -4.54 -8.09 -29.28
N LYS A 11 -3.34 -7.58 -29.58
CA LYS A 11 -2.43 -8.19 -30.57
C LYS A 11 -1.92 -9.55 -30.10
N LEU A 12 -1.47 -9.65 -28.85
CA LEU A 12 -0.99 -10.89 -28.24
C LEU A 12 -2.07 -11.98 -28.26
N LEU A 13 -3.35 -11.61 -28.13
CA LEU A 13 -4.47 -12.54 -28.10
C LEU A 13 -5.19 -12.66 -29.44
N ASN A 14 -4.76 -11.92 -30.47
CA ASN A 14 -5.44 -11.81 -31.76
C ASN A 14 -6.95 -11.53 -31.60
N VAL A 15 -7.28 -10.51 -30.82
CA VAL A 15 -8.65 -10.02 -30.58
C VAL A 15 -8.88 -8.76 -31.40
N SER A 16 -9.93 -8.76 -32.20
CA SER A 16 -10.36 -7.61 -33.00
C SER A 16 -11.17 -6.61 -32.16
N ASN A 17 -11.27 -5.37 -32.64
CA ASN A 17 -12.13 -4.37 -32.01
C ASN A 17 -13.59 -4.81 -31.99
N VAL A 18 -14.05 -5.54 -33.01
CA VAL A 18 -15.44 -6.01 -33.12
C VAL A 18 -15.74 -7.09 -32.08
N GLU A 19 -14.81 -8.03 -31.89
CA GLU A 19 -14.97 -9.08 -30.86
C GLU A 19 -15.04 -8.48 -29.47
N LEU A 20 -14.09 -7.60 -29.11
CA LEU A 20 -14.10 -6.96 -27.79
C LEU A 20 -15.35 -6.11 -27.58
N ALA A 21 -15.71 -5.28 -28.56
CA ALA A 21 -16.86 -4.39 -28.51
C ALA A 21 -18.20 -5.11 -28.27
N LYS A 22 -18.37 -6.32 -28.84
CA LYS A 22 -19.56 -7.15 -28.62
C LYS A 22 -19.70 -7.60 -27.17
N VAL A 23 -18.59 -7.92 -26.51
CA VAL A 23 -18.59 -8.44 -25.14
C VAL A 23 -18.90 -7.34 -24.14
N VAL A 24 -18.37 -6.14 -24.37
CA VAL A 24 -18.58 -4.99 -23.48
C VAL A 24 -19.72 -4.06 -23.95
N TYR A 25 -20.54 -4.50 -24.91
CA TYR A 25 -21.72 -3.79 -25.42
C TYR A 25 -21.47 -2.34 -25.87
N ILE A 26 -20.35 -2.07 -26.54
CA ILE A 26 -20.05 -0.75 -27.13
C ILE A 26 -19.80 -0.82 -28.64
N ASP A 27 -19.68 0.33 -29.30
CA ASP A 27 -19.35 0.39 -30.71
C ASP A 27 -17.84 0.08 -30.96
N PRO A 28 -17.47 -0.71 -31.99
CA PRO A 28 -16.07 -1.03 -32.30
C PRO A 28 -15.16 0.19 -32.52
N SER A 29 -15.71 1.32 -32.97
CA SER A 29 -14.96 2.58 -33.10
C SER A 29 -14.52 3.13 -31.74
N TYR A 30 -15.24 2.85 -30.65
CA TYR A 30 -14.85 3.24 -29.29
C TYR A 30 -13.60 2.47 -28.85
N ILE A 31 -13.57 1.15 -29.07
CA ILE A 31 -12.39 0.32 -28.79
C ILE A 31 -11.18 0.82 -29.59
N SER A 32 -11.38 1.15 -30.88
CA SER A 32 -10.33 1.71 -31.73
C SER A 32 -9.75 3.01 -31.13
N LYS A 33 -10.62 3.93 -30.70
CA LYS A 33 -10.20 5.19 -30.07
C LYS A 33 -9.48 4.97 -28.74
N PHE A 34 -9.90 4.01 -27.92
CA PHE A 34 -9.19 3.65 -26.68
C PHE A 34 -7.78 3.15 -26.95
N ARG A 35 -7.61 2.22 -27.90
CA ARG A 35 -6.28 1.69 -28.29
C ARG A 35 -5.33 2.80 -28.74
N LYS A 36 -5.85 3.77 -29.50
CA LYS A 36 -5.07 4.91 -30.00
C LYS A 36 -4.85 6.01 -28.94
N GLY A 37 -5.56 5.95 -27.81
CA GLY A 37 -5.54 7.01 -26.79
C GLY A 37 -6.28 8.28 -27.22
N GLU A 38 -7.12 8.20 -28.25
CA GLU A 38 -7.95 9.30 -28.75
C GLU A 38 -9.20 9.54 -27.89
N ARG A 39 -9.51 8.61 -26.98
CA ARG A 39 -10.61 8.71 -26.00
C ARG A 39 -10.11 8.37 -24.61
N LYS A 40 -10.53 9.15 -23.61
CA LYS A 40 -10.29 8.87 -22.19
C LYS A 40 -11.06 7.63 -21.74
N LEU A 41 -10.51 6.91 -20.77
CA LEU A 41 -11.13 5.73 -20.20
C LEU A 41 -12.55 6.03 -19.70
N PRO A 42 -13.51 5.10 -19.87
CA PRO A 42 -14.78 5.19 -19.17
C PRO A 42 -14.53 5.22 -17.67
N ARG A 43 -15.28 6.04 -16.95
CA ARG A 43 -15.18 6.17 -15.50
C ARG A 43 -15.75 4.97 -14.73
N ASN A 44 -16.47 4.09 -15.42
CA ASN A 44 -17.02 2.88 -14.81
C ASN A 44 -15.93 1.79 -14.79
N SER A 45 -15.48 1.42 -13.59
CA SER A 45 -14.51 0.36 -13.39
C SER A 45 -15.02 -1.02 -13.82
N GLU A 46 -16.34 -1.27 -13.74
CA GLU A 46 -16.93 -2.55 -14.13
C GLU A 46 -16.68 -2.87 -15.60
N PHE A 47 -16.75 -1.86 -16.47
CA PHE A 47 -16.40 -2.00 -17.88
C PHE A 47 -14.95 -2.48 -18.08
N LEU A 48 -14.02 -2.02 -17.25
CA LEU A 48 -12.61 -2.38 -17.37
C LEU A 48 -12.34 -3.79 -16.84
N PHE A 49 -13.05 -4.23 -15.80
CA PHE A 49 -13.03 -5.62 -15.37
C PHE A 49 -13.60 -6.55 -16.44
N ASP A 50 -14.72 -6.19 -17.07
CA ASP A 50 -15.31 -6.99 -18.14
C ASP A 50 -14.32 -7.19 -19.31
N ILE A 51 -13.56 -6.15 -19.65
CA ILE A 51 -12.45 -6.28 -20.63
C ILE A 51 -11.41 -7.28 -20.12
N CYS A 52 -10.95 -7.16 -18.87
CA CYS A 52 -9.89 -8.00 -18.33
C CYS A 52 -10.32 -9.47 -18.26
N ASP A 53 -11.50 -9.75 -17.71
CA ASP A 53 -12.08 -11.09 -17.60
C ASP A 53 -12.23 -11.74 -18.98
N TYR A 54 -12.75 -10.98 -19.95
CA TYR A 54 -12.84 -11.45 -21.32
C TYR A 54 -11.46 -11.78 -21.90
N LEU A 55 -10.47 -10.89 -21.79
CA LEU A 55 -9.13 -11.13 -22.34
C LEU A 55 -8.43 -12.32 -21.67
N VAL A 56 -8.62 -12.53 -20.37
CA VAL A 56 -8.14 -13.73 -19.66
C VAL A 56 -8.82 -14.99 -20.20
N SER A 57 -10.13 -14.96 -20.42
CA SER A 57 -10.86 -16.11 -21.00
C SER A 57 -10.36 -16.46 -22.41
N VAL A 58 -10.10 -15.46 -23.26
CA VAL A 58 -9.52 -15.67 -24.60
C VAL A 58 -8.10 -16.21 -24.51
N ALA A 59 -7.32 -15.76 -23.51
CA ALA A 59 -5.98 -16.29 -23.29
C ALA A 59 -5.99 -17.78 -22.94
N ILE A 60 -7.02 -18.25 -22.22
CA ILE A 60 -7.22 -19.68 -21.95
C ILE A 60 -7.60 -20.41 -23.23
N GLU A 61 -8.64 -19.95 -23.92
CA GLU A 61 -9.15 -20.56 -25.16
C GLU A 61 -8.04 -20.74 -26.21
N LYS A 62 -7.19 -19.72 -26.37
CA LYS A 62 -6.10 -19.71 -27.34
C LYS A 62 -4.81 -20.35 -26.82
N ASN A 63 -4.82 -20.93 -25.61
CA ASN A 63 -3.65 -21.51 -24.93
C ASN A 63 -2.45 -20.54 -24.82
N ARG A 64 -2.74 -19.25 -24.58
CA ARG A 64 -1.78 -18.14 -24.43
C ARG A 64 -1.70 -17.60 -23.00
N LEU A 65 -2.38 -18.22 -22.03
CA LEU A 65 -2.42 -17.75 -20.65
C LEU A 65 -1.02 -17.57 -20.04
N ASN A 66 -0.07 -18.47 -20.33
CA ASN A 66 1.30 -18.34 -19.81
C ASN A 66 2.04 -17.11 -20.35
N LEU A 67 1.78 -16.71 -21.61
CA LEU A 67 2.35 -15.49 -22.19
C LEU A 67 1.76 -14.24 -21.53
N VAL A 68 0.45 -14.26 -21.24
CA VAL A 68 -0.23 -13.19 -20.50
C VAL A 68 0.34 -13.09 -19.09
N LYS A 69 0.45 -14.21 -18.37
CA LYS A 69 1.05 -14.24 -17.02
C LYS A 69 2.50 -13.75 -17.01
N GLU A 70 3.28 -14.03 -18.06
CA GLU A 70 4.62 -13.51 -18.20
C GLU A 70 4.63 -11.98 -18.40
N LEU A 71 3.76 -11.47 -19.28
CA LEU A 71 3.61 -10.03 -19.52
C LEU A 71 3.19 -9.27 -18.25
N LEU A 72 2.33 -9.88 -17.44
CA LEU A 72 1.81 -9.34 -16.19
C LEU A 72 2.71 -9.62 -14.97
N ALA A 73 3.81 -10.37 -15.14
CA ALA A 73 4.68 -10.83 -14.07
C ALA A 73 3.96 -11.63 -12.95
N CYS A 74 2.96 -12.45 -13.30
CA CYS A 74 2.16 -13.27 -12.38
C CYS A 74 2.16 -14.78 -12.73
N LYS A 75 3.33 -15.33 -13.11
CA LYS A 75 3.48 -16.74 -13.56
C LYS A 75 2.92 -17.79 -12.58
N GLU A 76 3.09 -17.55 -11.28
CA GLU A 76 2.67 -18.48 -10.22
C GLU A 76 1.15 -18.42 -9.93
N GLU A 77 0.46 -17.38 -10.39
CA GLU A 77 -0.95 -17.18 -10.08
C GLU A 77 -1.81 -18.25 -10.77
N LYS A 78 -2.72 -18.87 -10.02
CA LYS A 78 -3.60 -19.92 -10.56
C LYS A 78 -5.05 -19.47 -10.63
N ASN A 79 -5.45 -18.52 -9.81
CA ASN A 79 -6.80 -18.00 -9.78
C ASN A 79 -7.03 -17.04 -10.98
N LEU A 80 -8.08 -17.28 -11.75
CA LEU A 80 -8.41 -16.47 -12.93
C LEU A 80 -8.81 -15.05 -12.57
N GLU A 81 -9.59 -14.87 -11.51
CA GLU A 81 -9.99 -13.54 -11.02
C GLU A 81 -8.76 -12.72 -10.63
N GLU A 82 -7.76 -13.37 -10.03
CA GLU A 82 -6.49 -12.70 -9.69
C GLU A 82 -5.68 -12.34 -10.92
N ILE A 83 -5.68 -13.17 -11.96
CA ILE A 83 -5.02 -12.84 -13.23
C ILE A 83 -5.72 -11.64 -13.90
N SER A 84 -7.06 -11.61 -13.88
CA SER A 84 -7.83 -10.46 -14.36
C SER A 84 -7.50 -9.20 -13.58
N MET A 85 -7.40 -9.28 -12.25
CA MET A 85 -7.01 -8.15 -11.41
C MET A 85 -5.60 -7.65 -11.72
N ASN A 86 -4.63 -8.56 -11.89
CA ASN A 86 -3.28 -8.21 -12.34
C ASN A 86 -3.28 -7.52 -13.71
N MET A 87 -4.14 -7.97 -14.62
CA MET A 87 -4.30 -7.34 -15.93
C MET A 87 -4.86 -5.93 -15.80
N TYR A 88 -5.85 -5.74 -14.94
CA TYR A 88 -6.45 -4.44 -14.64
C TYR A 88 -5.40 -3.47 -14.07
N GLU A 89 -4.69 -3.87 -13.00
CA GLU A 89 -3.58 -3.09 -12.43
C GLU A 89 -2.54 -2.72 -13.50
N TRP A 90 -2.14 -3.69 -14.33
CA TRP A 90 -1.18 -3.46 -15.40
C TRP A 90 -1.71 -2.46 -16.43
N LEU A 91 -2.98 -2.50 -16.81
CA LEU A 91 -3.58 -1.58 -17.77
C LEU A 91 -3.62 -0.14 -17.25
N ILE A 92 -3.94 0.05 -15.97
CA ILE A 92 -4.21 1.36 -15.36
C ILE A 92 -2.93 2.04 -14.86
N LEU A 93 -2.06 1.31 -14.16
CA LEU A 93 -0.91 1.92 -13.52
C LEU A 93 0.16 2.36 -14.54
N LYS A 94 0.76 3.53 -14.31
CA LYS A 94 1.89 4.03 -15.10
C LYS A 94 3.15 3.21 -14.82
N ASN A 95 3.49 3.04 -13.56
CA ASN A 95 4.61 2.21 -13.14
C ASN A 95 4.09 0.83 -12.72
N SER A 96 4.92 -0.20 -12.82
CA SER A 96 4.59 -1.50 -12.25
C SER A 96 4.48 -1.39 -10.72
N VAL A 97 3.66 -2.25 -10.11
CA VAL A 97 3.53 -2.28 -8.65
C VAL A 97 4.87 -2.54 -7.96
N ALA A 98 5.74 -3.36 -8.56
CA ALA A 98 7.08 -3.61 -8.05
C ALA A 98 7.97 -2.35 -8.04
N GLU A 99 7.88 -1.49 -9.06
CA GLU A 99 8.58 -0.19 -9.09
C GLU A 99 8.03 0.76 -8.03
N ILE A 100 6.70 0.78 -7.86
CA ILE A 100 6.02 1.57 -6.83
C ILE A 100 6.48 1.16 -5.43
N ILE A 101 6.49 -0.15 -5.13
CA ILE A 101 6.96 -0.69 -3.86
C ILE A 101 8.46 -0.42 -3.66
N ASN A 102 9.30 -0.57 -4.69
CA ASN A 102 10.72 -0.23 -4.60
C ASN A 102 10.94 1.25 -4.24
N LYS A 103 10.19 2.16 -4.87
CA LYS A 103 10.25 3.59 -4.55
C LYS A 103 9.78 3.82 -3.11
N LEU A 104 8.65 3.24 -2.71
CA LEU A 104 8.10 3.35 -1.36
C LEU A 104 9.14 2.96 -0.29
N ILE A 105 9.79 1.81 -0.47
CA ILE A 105 10.85 1.33 0.44
C ILE A 105 12.05 2.29 0.45
N GLY A 106 12.44 2.82 -0.72
CA GLY A 106 13.50 3.82 -0.85
C GLY A 106 13.17 5.12 -0.09
N ASP A 107 11.96 5.64 -0.26
CA ASP A 107 11.48 6.85 0.40
C ASP A 107 11.44 6.67 1.94
N ILE A 108 11.01 5.49 2.41
CA ILE A 108 11.01 5.14 3.85
C ILE A 108 12.45 5.06 4.39
N SER A 109 13.35 4.43 3.63
CA SER A 109 14.75 4.26 4.02
C SER A 109 15.50 5.58 4.12
N GLU A 110 15.32 6.49 3.15
CA GLU A 110 16.12 7.72 3.04
C GLU A 110 15.63 8.86 3.95
N GLU A 111 14.53 8.66 4.68
CA GLU A 111 13.85 9.75 5.40
C GLU A 111 13.56 10.95 4.50
N ASN A 112 13.31 10.70 3.21
CA ASN A 112 12.85 11.70 2.25
C ASN A 112 11.38 12.10 2.54
N PHE A 113 11.00 12.17 3.81
CA PHE A 113 9.73 12.67 4.30
C PHE A 113 9.66 14.20 4.19
N ASN A 114 10.79 14.88 4.01
CA ASN A 114 10.92 16.35 4.06
C ASN A 114 11.53 17.03 2.82
N THR A 115 11.74 16.33 1.70
CA THR A 115 12.52 16.86 0.57
C THR A 115 11.82 16.80 -0.78
N TYR A 116 10.53 17.16 -0.83
CA TYR A 116 10.01 17.73 -2.07
C TYR A 116 10.22 19.24 -2.04
N LYS A 117 11.24 19.70 -2.78
CA LYS A 117 11.40 21.13 -3.08
C LYS A 117 10.12 21.62 -3.75
N ILE A 118 9.41 22.45 -3.01
CA ILE A 118 8.24 23.17 -3.46
C ILE A 118 8.69 24.07 -4.62
N GLU A 119 8.16 23.87 -5.83
CA GLU A 119 7.98 25.04 -6.69
C GLU A 119 6.95 25.90 -5.95
N GLU A 120 7.33 27.12 -5.56
CA GLU A 120 6.45 28.09 -4.91
C GLU A 120 5.25 28.37 -5.82
N HIS A 121 4.24 27.52 -5.76
CA HIS A 121 2.93 27.87 -6.26
C HIS A 121 2.39 28.90 -5.28
N LYS A 122 2.23 30.13 -5.81
CA LYS A 122 1.58 31.25 -5.13
C LYS A 122 0.42 30.72 -4.32
N ILE A 123 0.61 30.85 -3.01
CA ILE A 123 -0.35 30.69 -1.93
C ILE A 123 -1.75 30.94 -2.49
N LEU A 124 -2.62 29.93 -2.41
CA LEU A 124 -4.04 30.07 -2.74
C LEU A 124 -4.56 31.31 -2.02
N ASP A 125 -5.21 32.23 -2.74
CA ASP A 125 -5.88 33.39 -2.14
C ASP A 125 -6.76 32.92 -0.97
N LYS A 126 -6.39 33.32 0.25
CA LYS A 126 -6.94 32.82 1.53
C LYS A 126 -8.31 33.42 1.91
N SER A 127 -9.12 33.85 0.95
CA SER A 127 -10.38 34.54 1.26
C SER A 127 -11.60 33.78 0.74
N ILE A 128 -12.04 32.79 1.53
CA ILE A 128 -13.46 32.41 1.54
C ILE A 128 -13.99 32.76 2.93
N GLU A 129 -14.27 34.04 3.16
CA GLU A 129 -15.05 34.45 4.33
C GLU A 129 -16.51 34.03 4.12
N ASN A 130 -17.08 33.32 5.09
CA ASN A 130 -18.48 32.88 5.17
C ASN A 130 -19.00 32.11 3.95
N VAL A 131 -18.88 30.78 3.98
CA VAL A 131 -19.50 29.90 2.98
C VAL A 131 -21.02 29.89 3.15
N GLU A 132 -21.73 30.88 2.61
CA GLU A 132 -23.15 30.71 2.25
C GLU A 132 -23.22 29.65 1.14
N THR A 133 -24.13 28.66 1.26
CA THR A 133 -24.18 27.45 0.40
C THR A 133 -23.88 27.72 -1.09
N LYS A 134 -22.87 27.03 -1.64
CA LYS A 134 -22.41 27.14 -3.04
C LYS A 134 -22.71 25.90 -3.85
N TYR A 135 -22.94 26.09 -5.14
CA TYR A 135 -23.24 25.03 -6.10
C TYR A 135 -22.20 25.00 -7.21
N TYR A 136 -21.75 23.80 -7.55
CA TYR A 136 -20.75 23.56 -8.58
C TYR A 136 -21.28 22.54 -9.58
N TYR A 137 -21.01 22.77 -10.86
CA TYR A 137 -21.58 21.97 -11.93
C TYR A 137 -20.52 21.28 -12.78
N GLY A 138 -20.83 20.04 -13.12
CA GLY A 138 -20.02 19.17 -13.95
C GLY A 138 -18.67 18.78 -13.35
N SER A 139 -17.90 18.06 -14.15
CA SER A 139 -16.60 17.52 -13.73
C SER A 139 -15.65 18.59 -13.22
N GLN A 140 -15.55 19.76 -13.86
CA GLN A 140 -14.65 20.83 -13.40
C GLN A 140 -15.18 21.53 -12.14
N GLY A 141 -16.50 21.71 -12.02
CA GLY A 141 -17.11 22.29 -10.83
C GLY A 141 -16.83 21.45 -9.58
N ASN A 142 -16.91 20.14 -9.69
CA ASN A 142 -16.57 19.21 -8.61
C ASN A 142 -15.14 19.40 -8.09
N LYS A 143 -14.17 19.59 -9.00
CA LYS A 143 -12.77 19.91 -8.66
C LYS A 143 -12.68 21.22 -7.90
N ASN A 144 -13.35 22.25 -8.40
CA ASN A 144 -13.39 23.56 -7.77
C ASN A 144 -14.07 23.49 -6.37
N CYS A 145 -15.06 22.62 -6.18
CA CYS A 145 -15.72 22.39 -4.89
C CYS A 145 -14.71 21.89 -3.85
N ILE A 146 -13.93 20.85 -4.17
CA ILE A 146 -12.87 20.35 -3.29
C ILE A 146 -11.82 21.43 -3.01
N GLU A 147 -11.37 22.15 -4.03
CA GLU A 147 -10.42 23.25 -3.85
C GLU A 147 -10.94 24.33 -2.89
N ASP A 148 -12.21 24.68 -3.00
CA ASP A 148 -12.84 25.68 -2.14
C ASP A 148 -13.07 25.15 -0.71
N VAL A 149 -13.36 23.85 -0.54
CA VAL A 149 -13.34 23.20 0.80
C VAL A 149 -11.97 23.41 1.42
N ILE A 150 -10.90 23.02 0.74
CA ILE A 150 -9.55 23.08 1.31
C ILE A 150 -9.14 24.52 1.61
N LYS A 151 -9.40 25.47 0.70
CA LYS A 151 -9.15 26.90 0.96
C LYS A 151 -9.88 27.38 2.21
N ALA A 152 -11.15 27.03 2.36
CA ALA A 152 -11.95 27.45 3.50
C ALA A 152 -11.43 26.84 4.82
N VAL A 153 -11.01 25.57 4.81
CA VAL A 153 -10.36 24.93 5.97
C VAL A 153 -9.02 25.60 6.31
N LEU A 154 -8.20 25.95 5.32
CA LEU A 154 -6.91 26.61 5.53
C LEU A 154 -7.05 28.06 6.02
N SER A 155 -8.19 28.71 5.77
CA SER A 155 -8.53 30.02 6.33
C SER A 155 -9.10 29.92 7.75
N SER A 156 -9.51 28.73 8.17
CA SER A 156 -10.05 28.45 9.50
C SER A 156 -8.94 28.15 10.52
N LYS A 157 -9.12 28.61 11.76
CA LYS A 157 -8.17 28.43 12.88
C LYS A 157 -8.49 27.24 13.80
N THR A 158 -9.45 26.42 13.44
CA THR A 158 -9.85 25.23 14.21
C THR A 158 -8.87 24.08 14.01
N ASP A 159 -8.95 23.04 14.84
CA ASP A 159 -8.21 21.77 14.68
C ASP A 159 -9.12 20.64 14.18
N SER A 160 -10.19 20.99 13.45
CA SER A 160 -11.22 20.04 13.03
C SER A 160 -10.70 18.93 12.11
N ASN A 161 -11.17 17.72 12.37
CA ASN A 161 -10.93 16.54 11.55
C ASN A 161 -11.58 16.65 10.17
N VAL A 162 -10.90 16.16 9.15
CA VAL A 162 -11.40 16.05 7.77
C VAL A 162 -11.75 14.60 7.46
N TYR A 163 -12.99 14.36 7.04
CA TYR A 163 -13.47 13.06 6.61
C TYR A 163 -13.66 13.15 5.10
N TRP A 164 -12.90 12.36 4.35
CA TRP A 164 -12.93 12.38 2.90
C TRP A 164 -13.40 11.04 2.36
N ASN A 165 -14.59 11.01 1.78
CA ASN A 165 -15.12 9.85 1.09
C ASN A 165 -14.61 9.81 -0.36
N LEU A 166 -13.83 8.78 -0.69
CA LEU A 166 -13.31 8.53 -2.03
C LEU A 166 -14.25 7.53 -2.72
N ALA A 167 -15.22 8.06 -3.45
CA ALA A 167 -16.20 7.28 -4.19
C ALA A 167 -15.69 6.87 -5.58
N GLN A 168 -16.39 5.94 -6.24
CA GLN A 168 -16.05 5.42 -7.58
C GLN A 168 -15.86 6.52 -8.64
N SER A 169 -16.59 7.64 -8.54
CA SER A 169 -16.53 8.78 -9.45
C SER A 169 -15.20 9.56 -9.39
N ASP A 170 -14.42 9.38 -8.31
CA ASP A 170 -13.14 10.04 -8.09
C ASP A 170 -11.94 9.29 -8.67
N SER A 171 -12.07 8.00 -9.02
CA SER A 171 -11.00 7.22 -9.65
C SER A 171 -10.38 7.93 -10.88
N SER A 172 -11.21 8.58 -11.70
CA SER A 172 -10.78 9.34 -12.88
C SER A 172 -10.04 10.65 -12.57
N ASN A 173 -10.23 11.20 -11.36
CA ASN A 173 -9.46 12.35 -10.88
C ASN A 173 -7.99 11.93 -10.65
N PHE A 174 -7.78 10.66 -10.31
CA PHE A 174 -6.50 10.02 -10.14
C PHE A 174 -5.92 9.45 -11.47
N GLU A 175 -6.32 9.93 -12.65
CA GLU A 175 -5.67 9.50 -13.91
C GLU A 175 -4.82 10.61 -14.57
N ILE A 176 -4.89 11.84 -14.06
CA ILE A 176 -4.24 13.01 -14.66
C ILE A 176 -3.13 13.51 -13.73
N GLU A 177 -1.87 13.40 -14.18
CA GLU A 177 -0.63 13.74 -13.45
C GLU A 177 -0.67 15.13 -12.78
N ASN A 178 -1.25 16.13 -13.45
CA ASN A 178 -1.38 17.49 -12.90
C ASN A 178 -2.40 17.61 -11.75
N TYR A 179 -3.37 16.70 -11.68
CA TYR A 179 -4.42 16.73 -10.65
C TYR A 179 -3.93 16.14 -9.34
N TYR A 180 -3.15 15.06 -9.41
CA TYR A 180 -2.43 14.51 -8.26
C TYR A 180 -1.58 15.52 -7.56
N PHE A 181 -0.78 16.24 -8.33
CA PHE A 181 0.14 17.22 -7.79
C PHE A 181 -0.61 18.29 -6.99
N LYS A 182 -1.71 18.81 -7.55
CA LYS A 182 -2.55 19.80 -6.86
C LYS A 182 -3.19 19.22 -5.58
N TYR A 183 -3.70 18.00 -5.63
CA TYR A 183 -4.30 17.33 -4.47
C TYR A 183 -3.28 16.98 -3.39
N SER A 184 -2.09 16.52 -3.76
CA SER A 184 -1.02 16.23 -2.81
C SER A 184 -0.54 17.48 -2.11
N GLU A 185 -0.44 18.61 -2.82
CA GLU A 185 -0.07 19.90 -2.24
C GLU A 185 -1.15 20.42 -1.28
N LEU A 186 -2.41 20.33 -1.68
CA LEU A 186 -3.52 20.73 -0.82
C LEU A 186 -3.63 19.87 0.44
N THR A 187 -3.50 18.55 0.31
CA THR A 187 -3.50 17.63 1.46
C THR A 187 -2.30 17.89 2.36
N ARG A 188 -1.13 18.21 1.79
CA ARG A 188 0.05 18.62 2.55
C ARG A 188 -0.21 19.88 3.37
N GLU A 189 -0.86 20.89 2.79
CA GLU A 189 -1.20 22.11 3.52
C GLU A 189 -2.18 21.83 4.67
N LEU A 190 -3.18 20.96 4.49
CA LEU A 190 -4.05 20.52 5.59
C LEU A 190 -3.24 19.88 6.73
N VAL A 191 -2.37 18.92 6.41
CA VAL A 191 -1.52 18.22 7.39
C VAL A 191 -0.56 19.19 8.10
N LYS A 192 0.07 20.14 7.39
CA LYS A 192 0.93 21.18 7.99
C LYS A 192 0.18 22.06 9.00
N ASN A 193 -1.12 22.27 8.79
CA ASN A 193 -1.97 23.04 9.71
C ASN A 193 -2.61 22.13 10.79
N GLY A 194 -2.02 20.96 11.07
CA GLY A 194 -2.44 20.08 12.17
C GLY A 194 -3.76 19.35 11.93
N ARG A 195 -4.27 19.31 10.70
CA ARG A 195 -5.54 18.64 10.39
C ARG A 195 -5.32 17.13 10.20
N ASP A 196 -6.07 16.34 10.94
CA ASP A 196 -6.16 14.90 10.73
C ASP A 196 -7.20 14.57 9.65
N ILE A 197 -6.85 13.65 8.76
CA ILE A 197 -7.60 13.29 7.57
C ILE A 197 -7.92 11.80 7.63
N LYS A 198 -9.21 11.47 7.63
CA LYS A 198 -9.72 10.11 7.49
C LYS A 198 -10.15 9.90 6.05
N LEU A 199 -9.38 9.13 5.29
CA LEU A 199 -9.73 8.73 3.93
C LEU A 199 -10.64 7.50 4.01
N ILE A 200 -11.81 7.56 3.40
CA ILE A 200 -12.82 6.52 3.45
C ILE A 200 -13.00 5.99 2.04
N PHE A 201 -12.58 4.76 1.82
CA PHE A 201 -12.76 4.03 0.59
C PHE A 201 -14.01 3.16 0.66
N SER A 202 -14.66 3.01 -0.48
CA SER A 202 -15.94 2.30 -0.56
C SER A 202 -16.17 1.56 -1.88
N ASP A 203 -15.30 1.82 -2.86
CA ASP A 203 -15.35 1.22 -4.18
C ASP A 203 -14.59 -0.11 -4.24
N LYS A 204 -14.94 -0.97 -5.21
CA LYS A 204 -14.22 -2.21 -5.53
C LYS A 204 -12.75 -1.94 -5.90
N ASP A 205 -12.47 -0.74 -6.42
CA ASP A 205 -11.16 -0.34 -6.96
C ASP A 205 -10.28 0.43 -6.00
N TYR A 206 -10.68 0.49 -4.74
CA TYR A 206 -9.95 1.23 -3.72
C TYR A 206 -8.46 0.88 -3.67
N HIS A 207 -8.09 -0.37 -3.96
CA HIS A 207 -6.71 -0.85 -3.89
C HIS A 207 -5.79 -0.14 -4.90
N ILE A 208 -6.27 0.14 -6.12
CA ILE A 208 -5.51 0.94 -7.10
C ILE A 208 -5.33 2.36 -6.59
N GLN A 209 -6.40 2.96 -6.08
CA GLN A 209 -6.35 4.31 -5.50
C GLN A 209 -5.39 4.37 -4.31
N LEU A 210 -5.39 3.35 -3.45
CA LEU A 210 -4.49 3.25 -2.31
C LEU A 210 -3.02 3.15 -2.75
N ILE A 211 -2.71 2.28 -3.71
CA ILE A 211 -1.35 2.12 -4.27
C ILE A 211 -0.84 3.46 -4.83
N ILE A 212 -1.71 4.14 -5.55
CA ILE A 212 -1.46 5.45 -6.14
C ILE A 212 -1.21 6.52 -5.07
N LEU A 213 -2.06 6.57 -4.04
CA LEU A 213 -1.94 7.55 -2.96
C LEU A 213 -0.68 7.29 -2.15
N LEU A 214 -0.34 6.04 -1.89
CA LEU A 214 0.93 5.66 -1.28
C LEU A 214 2.12 6.11 -2.14
N TYR A 215 2.10 5.83 -3.45
CA TYR A 215 3.19 6.21 -4.35
C TYR A 215 3.47 7.73 -4.35
N ASN A 216 2.41 8.54 -4.29
CA ASN A 216 2.49 10.00 -4.42
C ASN A 216 2.57 10.74 -3.07
N MET A 217 2.01 10.17 -2.01
CA MET A 217 1.77 10.87 -0.73
C MET A 217 2.25 10.08 0.49
N LEU A 218 3.11 9.08 0.31
CA LEU A 218 3.69 8.29 1.41
C LEU A 218 4.14 9.17 2.57
N THR A 219 4.86 10.25 2.28
CA THR A 219 5.38 11.18 3.28
C THR A 219 4.30 11.75 4.19
N LEU A 220 3.10 11.98 3.66
CA LEU A 220 1.95 12.44 4.44
C LEU A 220 1.33 11.32 5.28
N PHE A 221 1.25 10.08 4.78
CA PHE A 221 0.85 8.93 5.62
C PHE A 221 1.80 8.76 6.81
N MET A 222 3.10 8.96 6.61
CA MET A 222 4.10 8.83 7.68
C MET A 222 3.96 9.86 8.80
N THR A 223 3.27 10.98 8.57
CA THR A 223 2.95 11.98 9.61
C THR A 223 1.90 11.49 10.60
N ARG A 224 1.18 10.39 10.29
CA ARG A 224 0.03 9.85 11.04
C ARG A 224 -1.24 10.71 10.92
N SER A 225 -1.19 11.84 10.22
CA SER A 225 -2.37 12.68 9.96
C SER A 225 -3.24 12.19 8.81
N ILE A 226 -2.86 11.11 8.11
CA ILE A 226 -3.72 10.48 7.10
C ILE A 226 -3.99 9.04 7.48
N THR A 227 -5.25 8.71 7.70
CA THR A 227 -5.69 7.36 8.09
C THR A 227 -6.69 6.80 7.08
N PRO A 228 -6.34 5.75 6.30
CA PRO A 228 -7.20 5.16 5.29
C PRO A 228 -8.06 4.01 5.83
N TYR A 229 -9.37 4.06 5.56
CA TYR A 229 -10.37 3.07 5.95
C TYR A 229 -11.07 2.49 4.72
N LEU A 230 -11.28 1.18 4.70
CA LEU A 230 -12.17 0.52 3.74
C LEU A 230 -13.51 0.23 4.39
N CYS A 231 -14.55 0.91 3.92
CA CYS A 231 -15.92 0.64 4.30
C CYS A 231 -16.44 -0.58 3.54
N LYS A 232 -16.78 -1.65 4.29
CA LYS A 232 -17.41 -2.86 3.72
C LYS A 232 -18.89 -2.67 3.38
N ASN A 233 -19.52 -1.63 3.93
CA ASN A 233 -20.94 -1.39 3.75
C ASN A 233 -21.19 -0.75 2.39
N LYS A 234 -21.67 -1.53 1.42
CA LYS A 234 -22.00 -1.07 0.06
C LYS A 234 -22.98 0.10 0.01
N LYS A 235 -23.76 0.36 1.07
CA LYS A 235 -24.67 1.52 1.14
C LYS A 235 -23.91 2.85 1.13
N ILE A 236 -22.65 2.89 1.56
CA ILE A 236 -21.87 4.12 1.52
C ILE A 236 -21.71 4.67 0.08
N ASN A 237 -21.76 3.82 -0.95
CA ASN A 237 -21.70 4.25 -2.35
C ASN A 237 -22.96 5.01 -2.81
N THR A 238 -24.01 5.02 -1.99
CA THR A 238 -25.25 5.80 -2.21
C THR A 238 -25.24 7.11 -1.44
N VAL A 239 -24.16 7.39 -0.72
CA VAL A 239 -24.03 8.57 0.12
C VAL A 239 -23.41 9.68 -0.70
N ASN A 240 -24.13 10.80 -0.75
CA ASN A 240 -23.70 11.97 -1.49
C ASN A 240 -22.56 12.72 -0.76
N THR A 241 -22.17 12.33 0.45
CA THR A 241 -21.08 12.99 1.17
C THR A 241 -19.74 12.78 0.48
N MET A 242 -19.10 13.87 0.08
CA MET A 242 -17.76 13.89 -0.49
C MET A 242 -16.72 14.22 0.60
N VAL A 243 -16.94 15.31 1.33
CA VAL A 243 -16.07 15.75 2.44
C VAL A 243 -16.90 16.27 3.61
N VAL A 244 -16.48 15.97 4.84
CA VAL A 244 -16.94 16.64 6.05
C VAL A 244 -15.74 17.22 6.78
N VAL A 245 -15.81 18.50 7.11
CA VAL A 245 -14.87 19.16 8.01
C VAL A 245 -15.62 19.41 9.31
N ASP A 246 -15.18 18.75 10.38
CA ASP A 246 -15.94 18.65 11.62
C ASP A 246 -16.34 20.02 12.19
N GLY A 247 -17.63 20.23 12.40
CA GLY A 247 -18.20 21.49 12.89
C GLY A 247 -18.08 22.71 11.97
N GLU A 248 -17.53 22.59 10.76
CA GLU A 248 -17.23 23.72 9.88
C GLU A 248 -18.05 23.72 8.59
N MET A 249 -17.93 22.67 7.77
CA MET A 249 -18.57 22.60 6.46
C MET A 249 -18.64 21.18 5.94
N THR A 250 -19.45 20.96 4.90
CA THR A 250 -19.49 19.71 4.16
C THR A 250 -19.69 19.95 2.66
N ALA A 251 -19.06 19.10 1.87
CA ALA A 251 -19.27 19.01 0.44
C ALA A 251 -20.04 17.74 0.09
N LEU A 252 -21.06 17.88 -0.75
CA LEU A 252 -21.90 16.80 -1.26
C LEU A 252 -21.72 16.67 -2.78
N GLU A 253 -21.81 15.45 -3.32
CA GLU A 253 -21.86 15.13 -4.74
C GLU A 253 -23.19 14.44 -5.09
N PHE A 254 -23.85 14.95 -6.12
CA PHE A 254 -25.02 14.35 -6.75
C PHE A 254 -24.63 14.02 -8.19
N SER A 255 -24.31 12.75 -8.41
CA SER A 255 -23.85 12.25 -9.72
C SER A 255 -25.01 11.63 -10.49
N ASN A 256 -25.11 11.96 -11.78
CA ASN A 256 -25.88 11.16 -12.72
C ASN A 256 -25.03 9.96 -13.16
N TYR A 257 -25.42 8.75 -12.79
CA TYR A 257 -24.67 7.53 -13.12
C TYR A 257 -24.64 7.24 -14.63
N ASP A 258 -25.63 7.72 -15.39
CA ASP A 258 -25.69 7.56 -16.85
C ASP A 258 -24.84 8.63 -17.59
N ASP A 259 -24.62 9.79 -16.96
CA ASP A 259 -23.78 10.87 -17.48
C ASP A 259 -23.00 11.53 -16.34
N LEU A 260 -21.84 10.95 -16.03
CA LEU A 260 -20.98 11.44 -14.95
C LEU A 260 -20.36 12.82 -15.21
N ASP A 261 -20.50 13.41 -16.42
CA ASP A 261 -20.17 14.82 -16.66
C ASP A 261 -21.31 15.76 -16.25
N ASN A 262 -22.52 15.23 -16.07
CA ASN A 262 -23.67 15.91 -15.51
C ASN A 262 -23.81 15.61 -14.00
N ARG A 263 -22.93 16.22 -13.20
CA ARG A 263 -22.95 16.12 -11.73
C ARG A 263 -23.10 17.49 -11.09
N VAL A 264 -23.66 17.52 -9.88
CA VAL A 264 -23.75 18.72 -9.05
C VAL A 264 -23.00 18.49 -7.76
N SER A 265 -22.19 19.45 -7.35
CA SER A 265 -21.58 19.44 -6.02
C SER A 265 -22.05 20.63 -5.21
N ILE A 266 -22.33 20.42 -3.94
CA ILE A 266 -22.85 21.44 -3.02
C ILE A 266 -21.88 21.58 -1.87
N LEU A 267 -21.38 22.79 -1.63
CA LEU A 267 -20.57 23.13 -0.46
C LEU A 267 -21.42 23.98 0.49
N THR A 268 -21.55 23.57 1.75
CA THR A 268 -22.41 24.26 2.73
C THR A 268 -21.81 24.23 4.13
N ASN A 269 -22.10 25.27 4.93
CA ASN A 269 -21.78 25.36 6.35
C ASN A 269 -23.03 25.19 7.26
N GLU A 270 -24.15 24.70 6.71
CA GLU A 270 -25.38 24.47 7.45
C GLU A 270 -25.19 23.39 8.53
N LYS A 271 -25.27 23.78 9.80
CA LYS A 271 -24.94 22.92 10.96
C LYS A 271 -25.66 21.58 10.94
N GLY A 272 -26.96 21.57 10.67
CA GLY A 272 -27.74 20.33 10.64
C GLY A 272 -27.29 19.36 9.53
N ILE A 273 -26.84 19.88 8.39
CA ILE A 273 -26.31 19.05 7.29
C ILE A 273 -24.94 18.50 7.68
N ILE A 274 -24.08 19.31 8.29
CA ILE A 274 -22.76 18.87 8.78
C ILE A 274 -22.92 17.73 9.79
N GLU A 275 -23.75 17.92 10.82
CA GLU A 275 -23.98 16.93 11.88
C GLU A 275 -24.54 15.61 11.33
N TYR A 276 -25.51 15.68 10.41
CA TYR A 276 -26.07 14.50 9.76
C TYR A 276 -25.01 13.71 8.98
N ASN A 277 -24.24 14.39 8.13
CA ASN A 277 -23.22 13.73 7.30
C ASN A 277 -22.06 13.20 8.15
N LYS A 278 -21.67 13.92 9.21
CA LYS A 278 -20.67 13.47 10.17
C LYS A 278 -21.10 12.19 10.87
N GLY A 279 -22.31 12.16 11.44
CA GLY A 279 -22.85 10.98 12.10
C GLY A 279 -22.99 9.79 11.15
N LEU A 280 -23.35 10.05 9.89
CA LEU A 280 -23.39 9.05 8.84
C LEU A 280 -22.01 8.43 8.55
N LEU A 281 -20.98 9.25 8.35
CA LEU A 281 -19.61 8.76 8.12
C LEU A 281 -19.01 8.06 9.34
N ASP A 282 -19.29 8.52 10.56
CA ASP A 282 -18.82 7.87 11.79
C ASP A 282 -19.39 6.45 11.94
N ASN A 283 -20.67 6.26 11.58
CA ASN A 283 -21.27 4.93 11.55
C ASN A 283 -20.57 4.02 10.54
N TYR A 284 -20.20 4.53 9.37
CA TYR A 284 -19.47 3.74 8.39
C TYR A 284 -18.04 3.42 8.82
N ILE A 285 -17.32 4.38 9.39
CA ILE A 285 -15.95 4.15 9.89
C ILE A 285 -15.94 3.08 10.99
N ARG A 286 -16.95 3.05 11.85
CA ARG A 286 -17.05 2.05 12.93
C ARG A 286 -17.00 0.61 12.42
N ASP A 287 -17.59 0.35 11.26
CA ASP A 287 -17.64 -0.98 10.63
C ASP A 287 -16.57 -1.15 9.54
N SER A 288 -15.67 -0.18 9.39
CA SER A 288 -14.62 -0.18 8.36
C SER A 288 -13.36 -0.91 8.83
N VAL A 289 -12.55 -1.35 7.86
CA VAL A 289 -11.22 -1.90 8.10
C VAL A 289 -10.19 -0.80 7.93
N LEU A 290 -9.34 -0.59 8.95
CA LEU A 290 -8.17 0.28 8.84
C LEU A 290 -7.14 -0.35 7.91
N LEU A 291 -6.85 0.29 6.77
CA LEU A 291 -5.98 -0.27 5.73
C LEU A 291 -4.50 -0.11 6.05
N ILE A 292 -4.13 1.03 6.63
CA ILE A 292 -2.74 1.40 6.96
C ILE A 292 -2.73 2.09 8.32
N ASN A 293 -1.90 1.61 9.22
CA ASN A 293 -1.68 2.18 10.53
C ASN A 293 -0.20 2.55 10.68
N VAL A 294 0.10 3.81 10.97
CA VAL A 294 1.46 4.28 11.22
C VAL A 294 1.59 4.61 12.69
N VAL A 295 2.51 3.93 13.37
CA VAL A 295 2.75 4.12 14.81
C VAL A 295 4.22 4.40 15.10
N ASN A 296 4.47 5.02 16.25
CA ASN A 296 5.80 5.16 16.83
C ASN A 296 6.05 4.01 17.81
N TYR A 297 7.31 3.68 18.07
CA TYR A 297 7.72 2.59 18.98
C TYR A 297 7.60 2.92 20.48
N GLU A 298 7.04 4.06 20.85
CA GLU A 298 6.97 4.52 22.25
C GLU A 298 5.95 3.74 23.09
N ASP A 299 4.98 3.09 22.44
CA ASP A 299 3.97 2.25 23.07
C ASP A 299 4.27 0.76 22.83
N PHE A 300 4.81 0.12 23.87
CA PHE A 300 5.14 -1.31 23.83
C PHE A 300 3.90 -2.20 23.62
N GLU A 301 2.74 -1.86 24.20
CA GLU A 301 1.54 -2.66 24.02
C GLU A 301 1.05 -2.59 22.58
N ASN A 302 1.12 -1.41 21.97
CA ASN A 302 0.78 -1.24 20.56
C ASN A 302 1.78 -1.99 19.64
N TYR A 303 3.07 -1.93 19.95
CA TYR A 303 4.09 -2.73 19.25
C TYR A 303 3.81 -4.23 19.34
N ASP A 304 3.57 -4.74 20.55
CA ASP A 304 3.24 -6.16 20.81
C ASP A 304 2.00 -6.56 20.02
N ASN A 305 0.92 -5.77 20.07
CA ASN A 305 -0.33 -6.04 19.35
C ASN A 305 -0.14 -6.08 17.83
N ILE A 306 0.61 -5.14 17.25
CA ILE A 306 0.87 -5.11 15.80
C ILE A 306 1.71 -6.31 15.40
N TYR A 307 2.78 -6.62 16.12
CA TYR A 307 3.61 -7.80 15.83
C TYR A 307 2.78 -9.09 15.94
N SER A 308 1.98 -9.22 16.99
CA SER A 308 1.06 -10.35 17.22
C SER A 308 0.10 -10.56 16.07
N SER A 309 -0.38 -9.49 15.42
CA SER A 309 -1.27 -9.59 14.26
C SER A 309 -0.66 -10.35 13.07
N ILE A 310 0.68 -10.46 13.02
CA ILE A 310 1.41 -11.22 12.00
C ILE A 310 1.77 -12.63 12.50
N TYR A 311 2.33 -12.75 13.71
CA TYR A 311 2.94 -14.01 14.17
C TYR A 311 1.97 -14.99 14.84
N ASP A 312 0.82 -14.52 15.33
CA ASP A 312 -0.16 -15.40 16.00
C ASP A 312 -1.13 -16.07 15.01
N ASN A 313 -1.01 -15.78 13.71
CA ASN A 313 -1.92 -16.24 12.68
C ASN A 313 -1.26 -17.20 11.68
N GLU A 314 -2.06 -18.11 11.11
CA GLU A 314 -1.58 -19.04 10.09
C GLU A 314 -1.33 -18.34 8.75
N GLY A 315 -0.21 -18.65 8.10
CA GLY A 315 0.09 -18.22 6.73
C GLY A 315 1.59 -18.20 6.48
N ARG A 316 2.03 -18.49 5.26
CA ARG A 316 3.45 -18.44 4.91
C ARG A 316 4.03 -17.07 5.23
N TYR A 317 5.20 -17.09 5.85
CA TYR A 317 5.89 -15.90 6.33
C TYR A 317 7.02 -15.48 5.38
N PHE A 318 7.20 -14.18 5.21
CA PHE A 318 8.28 -13.60 4.42
C PHE A 318 8.94 -12.45 5.18
N LEU A 319 10.28 -12.46 5.24
CA LEU A 319 11.09 -11.37 5.75
C LEU A 319 12.03 -10.84 4.67
N ILE A 320 12.14 -9.52 4.56
CA ILE A 320 13.19 -8.83 3.83
C ILE A 320 13.88 -7.87 4.80
N GLU A 321 15.14 -8.14 5.13
CA GLU A 321 15.89 -7.34 6.11
C GLU A 321 17.39 -7.30 5.76
N GLY A 322 18.08 -6.21 6.11
CA GLY A 322 19.54 -6.11 5.94
C GLY A 322 20.35 -6.98 6.90
N TYR A 323 19.74 -7.47 7.97
CA TYR A 323 20.37 -8.26 9.02
C TYR A 323 19.61 -9.57 9.23
N PHE A 324 20.18 -10.46 10.05
CA PHE A 324 19.49 -11.69 10.44
C PHE A 324 18.46 -11.40 11.53
N SER A 325 17.29 -12.01 11.38
CA SER A 325 16.12 -11.78 12.23
C SER A 325 16.39 -12.10 13.70
N PHE A 326 15.94 -11.23 14.61
CA PHE A 326 16.19 -11.39 16.04
C PHE A 326 15.57 -12.67 16.62
N TYR A 327 14.48 -13.19 16.06
CA TYR A 327 13.83 -14.41 16.55
C TYR A 327 14.60 -15.71 16.16
N THR A 328 15.60 -15.62 15.27
CA THR A 328 16.51 -16.73 14.97
C THR A 328 17.70 -16.81 15.91
N LEU A 329 17.88 -15.85 16.82
CA LEU A 329 18.90 -15.91 17.87
C LEU A 329 18.75 -17.16 18.75
N PRO A 330 19.85 -17.74 19.24
CA PRO A 330 19.82 -18.67 20.36
C PRO A 330 19.25 -18.00 21.62
N GLU A 331 18.54 -18.77 22.45
CA GLU A 331 17.90 -18.25 23.67
C GLU A 331 18.91 -17.60 24.64
N GLU A 332 20.10 -18.17 24.78
CA GLU A 332 21.18 -17.61 25.61
C GLU A 332 21.58 -16.20 25.14
N THR A 333 21.73 -16.01 23.83
CA THR A 333 22.08 -14.71 23.23
C THR A 333 20.92 -13.72 23.38
N ALA A 334 19.69 -14.16 23.19
CA ALA A 334 18.50 -13.32 23.38
C ALA A 334 18.35 -12.85 24.84
N LEU A 335 18.56 -13.73 25.82
CA LEU A 335 18.57 -13.38 27.25
C LEU A 335 19.68 -12.38 27.59
N LYS A 336 20.85 -12.52 26.97
CA LYS A 336 21.95 -11.57 27.14
C LYS A 336 21.55 -10.18 26.63
N ILE A 337 21.00 -10.09 25.42
CA ILE A 337 20.55 -8.82 24.82
C ILE A 337 19.48 -8.14 25.68
N ASP A 338 18.52 -8.92 26.21
CA ASP A 338 17.48 -8.39 27.11
C ASP A 338 18.07 -7.79 28.40
N ARG A 339 19.03 -8.48 29.03
CA ARG A 339 19.74 -7.96 30.22
C ARG A 339 20.52 -6.69 29.95
N GLU A 340 21.12 -6.57 28.76
CA GLU A 340 21.86 -5.38 28.33
C GLU A 340 20.92 -4.24 27.93
N ASN A 341 19.64 -4.54 27.61
CA ASN A 341 18.64 -3.58 27.14
C ASN A 341 17.29 -3.72 27.89
N PRO A 342 17.25 -3.55 29.23
CA PRO A 342 16.08 -3.89 30.05
C PRO A 342 14.81 -3.09 29.74
N ASN A 343 14.95 -1.92 29.10
CA ASN A 343 13.81 -1.07 28.75
C ASN A 343 13.10 -1.51 27.45
N LEU A 344 13.65 -2.48 26.72
CA LEU A 344 13.10 -2.92 25.43
C LEU A 344 12.08 -4.06 25.54
N ASN A 345 11.96 -4.68 26.72
CA ASN A 345 11.18 -5.92 26.90
C ASN A 345 11.51 -6.97 25.82
N PHE A 346 12.79 -7.04 25.43
CA PHE A 346 13.25 -7.81 24.28
C PHE A 346 12.87 -9.28 24.41
N TRP A 347 13.09 -9.87 25.60
CA TRP A 347 12.81 -11.27 25.88
C TRP A 347 11.33 -11.61 25.68
N LYS A 348 10.42 -10.75 26.12
CA LYS A 348 8.97 -10.97 26.00
C LYS A 348 8.57 -11.11 24.53
N ILE A 349 9.01 -10.17 23.67
CA ILE A 349 8.71 -10.20 22.23
C ILE A 349 9.45 -11.36 21.56
N TYR A 350 10.73 -11.58 21.88
CA TYR A 350 11.54 -12.66 21.34
C TYR A 350 10.88 -14.03 21.55
N VAL A 351 10.43 -14.36 22.76
CA VAL A 351 9.80 -15.65 23.06
C VAL A 351 8.56 -15.85 22.20
N LYS A 352 7.74 -14.81 22.06
CA LYS A 352 6.52 -14.86 21.25
C LYS A 352 6.84 -15.02 19.76
N ALA A 353 7.70 -14.17 19.22
CA ALA A 353 8.12 -14.19 17.82
C ALA A 353 8.79 -15.52 17.46
N ARG A 354 9.69 -16.03 18.31
CA ARG A 354 10.36 -17.32 18.12
C ARG A 354 9.38 -18.48 18.14
N LYS A 355 8.43 -18.50 19.08
CA LYS A 355 7.39 -19.54 19.12
C LYS A 355 6.54 -19.53 17.84
N GLY A 356 6.08 -18.35 17.42
CA GLY A 356 5.33 -18.19 16.16
C GLY A 356 6.15 -18.64 14.96
N PHE A 357 7.40 -18.19 14.86
CA PHE A 357 8.32 -18.57 13.78
C PHE A 357 8.53 -20.08 13.71
N ILE A 358 8.82 -20.75 14.83
CA ILE A 358 8.99 -22.22 14.86
C ILE A 358 7.71 -22.95 14.45
N PHE A 359 6.56 -22.53 14.97
CA PHE A 359 5.26 -23.06 14.54
C PHE A 359 5.04 -22.90 13.03
N MET A 360 5.48 -21.78 12.47
CA MET A 360 5.39 -21.52 11.03
C MET A 360 6.33 -22.42 10.22
N LEU A 361 7.57 -22.61 10.66
CA LEU A 361 8.52 -23.53 10.01
C LEU A 361 8.02 -24.99 10.00
N GLU A 362 7.26 -25.37 11.03
CA GLU A 362 6.64 -26.71 11.15
C GLU A 362 5.40 -26.89 10.28
N SER A 363 4.77 -25.79 9.84
CA SER A 363 3.52 -25.80 9.09
C SER A 363 3.71 -25.32 7.63
N LYS A 364 3.55 -24.02 7.37
CA LYS A 364 3.52 -23.43 6.02
C LYS A 364 4.89 -23.01 5.48
N GLY A 365 5.90 -22.94 6.34
CA GLY A 365 7.25 -22.49 6.00
C GLY A 365 7.45 -20.98 6.08
N GLY A 366 8.70 -20.57 5.88
CA GLY A 366 9.13 -19.18 5.92
C GLY A 366 10.25 -18.91 4.93
N ILE A 367 10.23 -17.74 4.30
CA ILE A 367 11.30 -17.23 3.45
C ILE A 367 11.91 -16.00 4.09
N GLU A 368 13.23 -15.94 4.23
CA GLU A 368 13.93 -14.71 4.59
C GLU A 368 14.94 -14.31 3.53
N ILE A 369 14.98 -13.03 3.20
CA ILE A 369 15.96 -12.42 2.30
C ILE A 369 16.86 -11.52 3.14
N PHE A 370 18.15 -11.82 3.15
CA PHE A 370 19.17 -11.09 3.91
C PHE A 370 20.17 -10.41 2.98
N GLN A 371 20.82 -9.35 3.46
CA GLN A 371 21.91 -8.69 2.75
C GLN A 371 23.18 -9.54 2.85
N ILE A 372 23.84 -9.81 1.73
CA ILE A 372 25.18 -10.40 1.75
C ILE A 372 26.12 -9.42 2.47
N GLN A 373 26.50 -9.78 3.69
CA GLN A 373 27.23 -8.90 4.58
C GLN A 373 28.70 -8.83 4.20
N ASN A 374 29.24 -7.61 4.17
CA ASN A 374 30.66 -7.38 4.34
C ASN A 374 30.86 -7.12 5.84
N VAL A 375 31.34 -8.13 6.58
CA VAL A 375 31.25 -8.20 8.04
C VAL A 375 32.13 -7.13 8.71
N GLN A 376 31.61 -5.92 8.81
CA GLN A 376 32.23 -4.80 9.54
C GLN A 376 31.49 -4.50 10.85
N LYS A 377 30.19 -4.83 10.93
CA LYS A 377 29.33 -4.66 12.12
C LYS A 377 28.37 -5.84 12.26
N TYR A 378 28.04 -6.18 13.51
CA TYR A 378 27.12 -7.27 13.84
C TYR A 378 25.88 -6.69 14.51
N ASN A 379 24.80 -6.57 13.75
CA ASN A 379 23.59 -5.89 14.20
C ASN A 379 22.37 -6.78 14.06
N ILE A 380 21.39 -6.56 14.94
CA ILE A 380 20.00 -6.99 14.76
C ILE A 380 19.10 -5.75 14.78
N LEU A 381 17.98 -5.87 14.10
CA LEU A 381 16.93 -4.85 14.12
C LEU A 381 15.85 -5.27 15.13
N PHE A 382 15.47 -4.35 16.03
CA PHE A 382 14.41 -4.58 17.00
C PHE A 382 13.78 -3.28 17.47
N SER A 383 12.45 -3.15 17.36
CA SER A 383 11.65 -2.06 17.94
C SER A 383 12.22 -0.66 17.65
N GLY A 384 12.53 -0.38 16.39
CA GLY A 384 13.10 0.92 15.96
C GLY A 384 14.54 1.14 16.42
N ARG A 385 15.26 0.09 16.83
CA ARG A 385 16.67 0.18 17.23
C ARG A 385 17.52 -0.82 16.46
N VAL A 386 18.74 -0.37 16.19
CA VAL A 386 19.83 -1.23 15.73
C VAL A 386 20.61 -1.63 16.98
N ILE A 387 20.56 -2.92 17.33
CA ILE A 387 21.28 -3.46 18.48
C ILE A 387 22.57 -4.11 17.98
N GLU A 388 23.71 -3.55 18.37
CA GLU A 388 25.02 -4.15 18.07
C GLU A 388 25.31 -5.28 19.06
N TYR A 389 25.87 -6.39 18.60
CA TYR A 389 26.26 -7.52 19.46
C TYR A 389 27.65 -8.06 19.07
N THR A 390 28.24 -8.90 19.92
CA THR A 390 29.66 -9.28 19.76
C THR A 390 29.86 -10.24 18.59
N LYS A 391 31.10 -10.33 18.07
CA LYS A 391 31.48 -11.33 17.06
C LYS A 391 31.17 -12.77 17.50
N GLU A 392 31.35 -13.06 18.79
CA GLU A 392 31.07 -14.40 19.32
C GLU A 392 29.56 -14.68 19.34
N ASP A 393 28.77 -13.71 19.75
CA ASP A 393 27.30 -13.83 19.74
C ASP A 393 26.77 -13.93 18.30
N PHE A 394 27.37 -13.22 17.33
CA PHE A 394 27.10 -13.38 15.91
C PHE A 394 27.40 -14.79 15.42
N LYS A 395 28.56 -15.35 15.79
CA LYS A 395 28.89 -16.74 15.45
C LYS A 395 27.86 -17.73 15.99
N LYS A 396 27.42 -17.56 17.25
CA LYS A 396 26.33 -18.36 17.83
C LYS A 396 25.03 -18.21 17.04
N HIS A 397 24.70 -16.99 16.60
CA HIS A 397 23.52 -16.71 15.79
C HIS A 397 23.56 -17.45 14.45
N ILE A 398 24.67 -17.35 13.71
CA ILE A 398 24.84 -18.04 12.43
C ILE A 398 24.73 -19.56 12.57
N LEU A 399 25.33 -20.13 13.62
CA LEU A 399 25.23 -21.57 13.90
C LEU A 399 23.78 -22.01 14.15
N GLU A 400 23.00 -21.19 14.84
CA GLU A 400 21.57 -21.46 15.08
C GLU A 400 20.75 -21.38 13.79
N ILE A 401 21.00 -20.39 12.93
CA ILE A 401 20.36 -20.31 11.61
C ILE A 401 20.68 -21.55 10.77
N ILE A 402 21.94 -21.99 10.73
CA ILE A 402 22.34 -23.22 10.04
C ILE A 402 21.60 -24.44 10.63
N ARG A 403 21.47 -24.52 11.95
CA ARG A 403 20.73 -25.60 12.62
C ARG A 403 19.25 -25.59 12.22
N LEU A 404 18.61 -24.42 12.19
CA LEU A 404 17.22 -24.25 11.78
C LEU A 404 17.02 -24.63 10.32
N LEU A 405 17.89 -24.16 9.42
CA LEU A 405 17.89 -24.55 8.01
C LEU A 405 17.99 -26.06 7.87
N LYS A 406 18.95 -26.72 8.54
CA LYS A 406 19.11 -28.18 8.48
C LYS A 406 17.90 -28.94 9.05
N LYS A 407 17.22 -28.41 10.07
CA LYS A 407 16.09 -29.06 10.73
C LYS A 407 14.78 -28.94 9.95
N TYR A 408 14.51 -27.78 9.35
CA TYR A 408 13.22 -27.48 8.73
C TYR A 408 13.36 -27.36 7.21
N ASP A 409 12.66 -28.23 6.48
CA ASP A 409 12.72 -28.24 5.01
C ASP A 409 12.00 -27.04 4.38
N ASN A 410 10.99 -26.52 5.07
CA ASN A 410 10.22 -25.36 4.62
C ASN A 410 10.83 -24.02 5.07
N TYR A 411 12.06 -24.01 5.60
CA TYR A 411 12.80 -22.79 5.90
C TYR A 411 13.78 -22.46 4.77
N GLU A 412 13.57 -21.32 4.12
CA GLU A 412 14.36 -20.88 2.98
C GLU A 412 15.03 -19.53 3.27
N LEU A 413 16.32 -19.43 2.98
CA LEU A 413 17.07 -18.17 3.05
C LEU A 413 17.60 -17.79 1.67
N TYR A 414 17.67 -16.49 1.39
CA TYR A 414 18.21 -15.97 0.14
C TYR A 414 19.14 -14.78 0.40
N GLY A 415 20.37 -14.85 -0.12
CA GLY A 415 21.33 -13.76 -0.01
C GLY A 415 21.19 -12.80 -1.18
N SER A 416 20.86 -11.54 -0.90
CA SER A 416 20.70 -10.48 -1.90
C SER A 416 21.79 -9.42 -1.79
N GLU A 417 22.02 -8.72 -2.90
CA GLU A 417 22.86 -7.53 -2.95
C GLU A 417 21.95 -6.30 -2.97
N ASN A 418 22.30 -5.25 -2.22
CA ASN A 418 21.62 -3.95 -2.18
C ASN A 418 20.24 -3.94 -1.49
N LEU A 419 20.09 -4.67 -0.38
CA LEU A 419 19.02 -4.41 0.57
C LEU A 419 19.31 -3.13 1.37
N ARG A 420 18.24 -2.46 1.82
CA ARG A 420 18.35 -1.30 2.71
C ARG A 420 18.56 -1.83 4.14
N GLU A 421 19.66 -1.45 4.77
CA GLU A 421 20.00 -1.92 6.12
C GLU A 421 19.07 -1.40 7.22
N ASN A 422 18.35 -0.31 6.95
CA ASN A 422 17.51 0.39 7.91
C ASN A 422 16.00 0.20 7.68
N VAL A 423 15.60 -0.78 6.86
CA VAL A 423 14.20 -1.14 6.65
C VAL A 423 14.04 -2.64 6.79
N SER A 424 13.04 -3.06 7.57
CA SER A 424 12.60 -4.44 7.65
C SER A 424 11.17 -4.55 7.12
N ILE A 425 10.90 -5.59 6.34
CA ILE A 425 9.57 -5.89 5.80
C ILE A 425 9.20 -7.30 6.19
N THR A 426 8.15 -7.41 6.99
CA THR A 426 7.65 -8.64 7.57
C THR A 426 6.25 -8.89 7.03
N ILE A 427 6.01 -10.03 6.38
CA ILE A 427 4.75 -10.34 5.69
C ILE A 427 4.21 -11.69 6.17
N ASN A 428 2.92 -11.72 6.53
CA ASN A 428 2.14 -12.95 6.61
C ASN A 428 1.09 -12.92 5.49
N GLU A 429 1.15 -13.88 4.56
CA GLU A 429 0.33 -13.87 3.34
C GLU A 429 -1.18 -13.73 3.57
N ASN A 430 -1.68 -14.18 4.73
CA ASN A 430 -3.11 -14.18 5.06
C ASN A 430 -3.55 -12.99 5.92
N CYS A 431 -2.63 -12.27 6.57
CA CYS A 431 -2.98 -11.31 7.62
C CYS A 431 -2.62 -9.87 7.28
N GLY A 432 -1.51 -9.67 6.56
CA GLY A 432 -0.97 -8.35 6.25
C GLY A 432 0.54 -8.32 6.36
N LEU A 433 1.07 -7.10 6.44
CA LEU A 433 2.50 -6.87 6.56
C LEU A 433 2.82 -5.71 7.50
N ILE A 434 4.07 -5.72 7.94
CA ILE A 434 4.70 -4.70 8.75
C ILE A 434 5.92 -4.19 7.99
N ILE A 435 6.09 -2.87 7.95
CA ILE A 435 7.33 -2.20 7.53
C ILE A 435 7.89 -1.43 8.73
N GLU A 436 9.10 -1.76 9.12
CA GLU A 436 9.83 -1.08 10.20
C GLU A 436 10.96 -0.24 9.61
N SER A 437 11.00 1.05 9.93
CA SER A 437 12.15 1.92 9.65
C SER A 437 13.02 2.09 10.90
N TYR A 438 14.33 2.05 10.69
CA TYR A 438 15.38 2.12 11.71
C TYR A 438 16.27 3.34 11.46
N ASN A 439 15.66 4.51 11.57
CA ASN A 439 16.22 5.82 11.21
C ASN A 439 15.86 6.86 12.29
N SER A 440 16.14 8.14 12.07
CA SER A 440 15.95 9.16 13.13
C SER A 440 14.49 9.30 13.58
N SER A 441 13.54 8.99 12.71
CA SER A 441 12.10 9.14 12.93
C SER A 441 11.36 7.85 13.25
N ASN A 442 12.03 6.70 13.19
CA ASN A 442 11.59 5.35 13.58
C ASN A 442 10.08 5.12 13.47
N LYS A 443 9.64 4.48 12.39
CA LYS A 443 8.23 4.23 12.11
C LYS A 443 7.93 2.74 11.98
N LEU A 444 6.77 2.35 12.50
CA LEU A 444 6.16 1.04 12.30
C LEU A 444 4.89 1.25 11.46
N ILE A 445 4.88 0.69 10.26
CA ILE A 445 3.76 0.76 9.32
C ILE A 445 3.11 -0.62 9.26
N GLN A 446 1.90 -0.74 9.75
CA GLN A 446 1.08 -1.94 9.58
C GLN A 446 0.16 -1.73 8.37
N ILE A 447 0.14 -2.69 7.46
CA ILE A 447 -0.79 -2.73 6.33
C ILE A 447 -1.60 -4.01 6.44
N THR A 448 -2.92 -3.87 6.55
CA THR A 448 -3.86 -5.00 6.67
C THR A 448 -4.57 -5.30 5.35
N ASP A 449 -4.37 -4.47 4.33
CA ASP A 449 -4.99 -4.63 3.03
C ASP A 449 -4.49 -5.89 2.32
N HIS A 450 -5.41 -6.81 2.03
CA HIS A 450 -5.08 -8.09 1.39
C HIS A 450 -4.50 -7.93 -0.03
N ASN A 451 -5.01 -6.97 -0.82
CA ASN A 451 -4.52 -6.77 -2.19
C ASN A 451 -3.09 -6.22 -2.16
N LEU A 452 -2.82 -5.21 -1.33
CA LEU A 452 -1.49 -4.68 -1.14
C LEU A 452 -0.53 -5.74 -0.56
N ASN A 453 -1.00 -6.56 0.38
CA ASN A 453 -0.21 -7.67 0.94
C ASN A 453 0.29 -8.62 -0.15
N LYS A 454 -0.60 -9.03 -1.07
CA LYS A 454 -0.23 -9.87 -2.22
C LYS A 454 0.81 -9.23 -3.13
N GLN A 455 0.75 -7.92 -3.30
CA GLN A 455 1.73 -7.20 -4.12
C GLN A 455 3.13 -7.21 -3.47
N PHE A 456 3.22 -7.13 -2.14
CA PHE A 456 4.47 -7.29 -1.41
C PHE A 456 5.00 -8.73 -1.42
N VAL A 457 4.13 -9.74 -1.42
CA VAL A 457 4.54 -11.14 -1.64
C VAL A 457 5.16 -11.31 -3.04
N LYS A 458 4.50 -10.80 -4.09
CA LYS A 458 5.06 -10.82 -5.47
C LYS A 458 6.40 -10.08 -5.57
N TYR A 459 6.50 -8.93 -4.90
CA TYR A 459 7.74 -8.18 -4.78
C TYR A 459 8.87 -9.03 -4.18
N THR A 460 8.57 -9.79 -3.11
CA THR A 460 9.50 -10.71 -2.46
C THR A 460 10.00 -11.78 -3.44
N PHE A 461 9.10 -12.41 -4.20
CA PHE A 461 9.51 -13.40 -5.22
C PHE A 461 10.39 -12.80 -6.33
N ASN A 462 10.16 -11.55 -6.71
CA ASN A 462 11.06 -10.85 -7.64
C ASN A 462 12.46 -10.67 -7.04
N LYS A 463 12.56 -10.32 -5.74
CA LYS A 463 13.84 -10.27 -5.03
C LYS A 463 14.53 -11.63 -4.96
N ILE A 464 13.80 -12.71 -4.69
CA ILE A 464 14.32 -14.09 -4.71
C ILE A 464 14.88 -14.45 -6.09
N LYS A 465 14.15 -14.12 -7.15
CA LYS A 465 14.59 -14.37 -8.53
C LYS A 465 15.91 -13.66 -8.86
N ASN A 466 16.17 -12.52 -8.24
CA ASN A 466 17.40 -11.75 -8.45
C ASN A 466 18.44 -11.92 -7.32
N ALA A 467 18.19 -12.80 -6.35
CA ALA A 467 19.14 -13.07 -5.27
C ALA A 467 20.46 -13.62 -5.82
N ARG A 468 21.57 -13.37 -5.12
CA ARG A 468 22.92 -13.80 -5.50
C ARG A 468 23.22 -15.20 -4.99
N ILE A 469 22.80 -15.50 -3.76
CA ILE A 469 22.98 -16.79 -3.09
C ILE A 469 21.61 -17.44 -2.96
N LYS A 470 21.45 -18.64 -3.52
CA LYS A 470 20.16 -19.34 -3.57
C LYS A 470 20.30 -20.82 -3.29
N GLY A 471 19.26 -21.37 -2.69
CA GLY A 471 19.21 -22.79 -2.41
C GLY A 471 19.99 -23.15 -1.14
N LYS A 472 19.45 -24.13 -0.44
CA LYS A 472 19.80 -24.46 0.95
C LYS A 472 21.29 -24.72 1.17
N ILE A 473 21.94 -25.45 0.26
CA ILE A 473 23.35 -25.82 0.37
C ILE A 473 24.26 -24.59 0.17
N GLU A 474 23.99 -23.78 -0.85
CA GLU A 474 24.79 -22.58 -1.15
C GLU A 474 24.70 -21.58 0.02
N VAL A 475 23.50 -21.38 0.54
CA VAL A 475 23.23 -20.54 1.73
C VAL A 475 24.02 -21.04 2.94
N ILE A 476 23.96 -22.32 3.27
CA ILE A 476 24.70 -22.89 4.41
C ILE A 476 26.21 -22.69 4.23
N ASN A 477 26.75 -22.96 3.04
CA ASN A 477 28.17 -22.74 2.76
C ASN A 477 28.60 -21.28 2.93
N TYR A 478 27.74 -20.34 2.50
CA TYR A 478 27.97 -18.92 2.72
C TYR A 478 27.95 -18.57 4.21
N LEU A 479 26.93 -19.02 4.96
CA LEU A 479 26.84 -18.79 6.40
C LEU A 479 28.06 -19.35 7.14
N GLU A 480 28.52 -20.55 6.79
CA GLU A 480 29.73 -21.14 7.35
C GLU A 480 30.99 -20.33 7.01
N SER A 481 31.02 -19.61 5.89
CA SER A 481 32.14 -18.72 5.53
C SER A 481 32.21 -17.45 6.39
N LEU A 482 31.07 -17.00 6.95
CA LEU A 482 31.01 -15.81 7.81
C LEU A 482 31.63 -16.03 9.20
N ILE A 483 31.80 -17.30 9.62
CA ILE A 483 32.28 -17.67 10.95
C ILE A 483 33.67 -18.34 10.95
N LYS A 484 34.29 -18.44 9.76
CA LYS A 484 35.71 -18.79 9.59
C LYS A 484 36.56 -17.54 9.79
#